data_AF-A0AAN5I4T5-F1
#
_entry.id   AF-A0AAN5I4T5-F1
#
_cell.length_a   1.000
_cell.length_b   1.000
_cell.length_c   1.000
_cell.angle_alpha   90.00
_cell.angle_beta   90.00
_cell.angle_gamma   90.00
#
_symmetry.space_group_name_H-M   'P 1'
#
loop_
_entity.id
_entity.type
_entity.pdbx_description
1 polymer ?
#
loop_
_entity_poly.entity_id
_entity_poly.type
_entity_poly.pdbx_seq_one_letter_code
_entity_poly.pdbx_strand_id
1 'polypeptide(L)'
;RPFYQSSTPVINSGFISNSKIIKKTEFSRKCVLCGEKTTRWLYSPITFFFEVSTYFKDLIGLTSEQRNKCDMFMRNKFRVLLCSNHIKRPV
;
A
#
# COMPACT_ATOMS: atom_id res chain seq x y z
N ARG A 1 -38.94 20.93 51.60
CA ARG A 1 -37.98 20.20 52.47
C ARG A 1 -38.43 18.74 52.53
N PRO A 2 -37.55 17.72 52.62
CA PRO A 2 -36.11 17.69 52.94
C PRO A 2 -35.24 17.31 51.71
N PHE A 3 -33.97 17.71 51.56
CA PHE A 3 -32.74 17.33 52.28
C PHE A 3 -32.50 15.83 52.40
N TYR A 4 -31.57 15.30 51.59
CA TYR A 4 -30.61 14.32 52.08
C TYR A 4 -29.27 14.49 51.35
N GLN A 5 -28.27 14.88 52.15
CA GLN A 5 -26.84 14.83 51.81
C GLN A 5 -26.34 13.41 52.05
N SER A 6 -25.45 12.93 51.18
CA SER A 6 -24.30 12.06 51.52
C SER A 6 -23.72 11.47 50.24
N SER A 7 -22.43 11.27 50.01
CA SER A 7 -21.14 11.61 50.60
C SER A 7 -20.14 11.09 49.56
N THR A 8 -19.18 11.89 49.11
CA THR A 8 -18.13 11.44 48.19
C THR A 8 -17.27 10.35 48.82
N PRO A 9 -16.69 9.47 47.99
CA PRO A 9 -15.26 9.20 48.14
C PRO A 9 -14.49 9.68 46.91
N VAL A 10 -13.54 10.58 47.18
CA VAL A 10 -12.44 10.93 46.30
C VAL A 10 -11.61 9.68 46.09
N ILE A 11 -11.45 9.24 44.84
CA ILE A 11 -10.37 8.33 44.46
C ILE A 11 -9.55 9.05 43.40
N ASN A 12 -8.43 9.60 43.88
CA ASN A 12 -7.31 10.03 43.06
C ASN A 12 -6.66 8.76 42.52
N SER A 13 -6.99 8.37 41.29
CA SER A 13 -6.25 7.34 40.56
C SER A 13 -5.89 7.91 39.21
N GLY A 14 -4.68 8.44 39.13
CA GLY A 14 -4.08 8.98 37.93
C GLY A 14 -4.21 8.00 36.77
N PHE A 15 -4.98 8.38 35.76
CA PHE A 15 -4.91 7.74 34.46
C PHE A 15 -3.79 8.42 33.67
N ILE A 16 -2.60 7.82 33.80
CA ILE A 16 -1.55 7.90 32.79
C ILE A 16 -2.23 7.49 31.48
N SER A 17 -2.56 8.48 30.67
CA SER A 17 -3.03 8.27 29.31
C SER A 17 -1.84 7.78 28.52
N ASN A 18 -1.61 6.48 28.57
CA ASN A 18 -0.70 5.77 27.68
C ASN A 18 -1.13 6.15 26.26
N SER A 19 -0.36 7.06 25.68
CA SER A 19 -0.44 7.41 24.28
C SER A 19 -0.10 6.14 23.51
N LYS A 20 -1.14 5.36 23.21
CA LYS A 20 -1.07 4.18 22.37
C LYS A 20 -0.73 4.71 21.00
N ILE A 21 0.57 4.81 20.72
CA ILE A 21 1.11 5.14 19.41
C ILE A 21 0.46 4.14 18.46
N ILE A 22 -0.53 4.61 17.69
CA ILE A 22 -1.14 3.83 16.62
C ILE A 22 0.02 3.62 15.66
N LYS A 23 0.64 2.43 15.72
CA LYS A 23 1.62 2.01 14.74
C LYS A 23 0.92 2.11 13.40
N LYS A 24 1.26 3.17 12.65
CA LYS A 24 0.80 3.39 11.28
C LYS A 24 1.22 2.14 10.52
N THR A 25 0.27 1.25 10.25
CA THR A 25 0.52 0.02 9.50
C THR A 25 0.96 0.45 8.11
N GLU A 26 2.27 0.43 7.86
CA GLU A 26 2.79 0.65 6.52
C GLU A 26 2.29 -0.50 5.64
N PHE A 27 1.27 -0.22 4.82
CA PHE A 27 0.77 -1.12 3.78
C PHE A 27 1.82 -1.25 2.67
N SER A 28 2.94 -1.89 2.99
CA SER A 28 3.97 -2.26 2.02
C SER A 28 3.54 -3.51 1.26
N ARG A 29 3.68 -3.47 -0.07
CA ARG A 29 3.38 -4.60 -0.95
C ARG A 29 4.60 -4.95 -1.78
N LYS A 30 4.71 -6.22 -2.19
CA LYS A 30 5.84 -6.73 -2.95
C LYS A 30 5.62 -6.51 -4.45
N CYS A 31 6.55 -5.86 -5.13
CA CYS A 31 6.53 -5.76 -6.58
C CYS A 31 6.76 -7.12 -7.22
N VAL A 32 5.98 -7.44 -8.25
CA VAL A 32 6.07 -8.73 -8.95
C VAL A 32 7.33 -8.82 -9.85
N LEU A 33 7.86 -7.68 -10.32
CA LEU A 33 9.04 -7.65 -11.20
C LEU A 33 10.36 -7.76 -10.43
N CYS A 34 10.59 -6.86 -9.46
CA CYS A 34 11.84 -6.81 -8.69
C CYS A 34 11.78 -7.51 -7.33
N GLY A 35 10.58 -7.81 -6.82
CA GLY A 35 10.43 -8.42 -5.50
C GLY A 35 10.64 -7.46 -4.32
N GLU A 36 10.89 -6.17 -4.57
CA GLU A 36 11.05 -5.18 -3.51
C GLU A 36 9.71 -4.85 -2.84
N LYS A 37 9.75 -4.64 -1.52
CA LYS A 37 8.62 -4.09 -0.77
C LYS A 37 8.56 -2.60 -1.01
N THR A 38 7.39 -2.12 -1.42
CA THR A 38 7.16 -0.70 -1.65
C THR A 38 5.84 -0.26 -1.03
N THR A 39 5.82 0.98 -0.56
CA THR A 39 4.59 1.68 -0.14
C THR A 39 3.93 2.40 -1.31
N ARG A 40 4.66 2.61 -2.43
CA ARG A 40 4.18 3.26 -3.65
C ARG A 40 4.14 2.26 -4.80
N TRP A 41 2.93 1.81 -5.10
CA TRP A 41 2.69 0.79 -6.11
C TRP A 41 1.50 1.15 -6.98
N LEU A 42 1.47 0.58 -8.18
CA LEU A 42 0.36 0.66 -9.13
C LEU A 42 0.04 -0.73 -9.66
N TYR A 43 -1.23 -0.96 -9.96
CA TYR A 43 -1.62 -2.16 -10.69
C TYR A 43 -1.55 -1.92 -12.19
N SER A 44 -1.15 -2.94 -12.93
CA SER A 44 -1.32 -2.94 -14.38
C SER A 44 -2.81 -2.85 -14.76
N PRO A 45 -3.13 -2.22 -15.91
CA PRO A 45 -4.47 -2.28 -16.49
C PRO A 45 -4.83 -3.74 -16.86
N ILE A 46 -6.14 -4.02 -16.96
CA ILE A 46 -6.68 -5.36 -17.32
C ILE A 46 -7.51 -5.30 -18.61
N THR A 47 -8.01 -4.12 -18.97
CA THR A 47 -9.14 -3.92 -19.88
C THR A 47 -8.80 -4.14 -21.35
N PHE A 48 -7.86 -3.38 -21.91
CA PHE A 48 -7.57 -3.44 -23.34
C PHE A 48 -6.14 -3.92 -23.60
N PHE A 49 -5.97 -4.91 -24.49
CA PHE A 49 -4.66 -5.45 -24.84
C PHE A 49 -3.68 -4.35 -25.30
N PHE A 50 -4.18 -3.38 -26.07
CA PHE A 50 -3.39 -2.22 -26.50
C PHE A 50 -2.90 -1.39 -25.31
N GLU A 51 -3.77 -1.05 -24.35
CA GLU A 51 -3.40 -0.30 -23.15
C GLU A 51 -2.39 -1.08 -22.29
N VAL A 52 -2.58 -2.39 -22.15
CA VAL A 52 -1.67 -3.27 -21.42
C VAL A 52 -0.30 -3.30 -22.09
N SER A 53 -0.25 -3.46 -23.42
CA SER A 53 1.01 -3.45 -24.17
C SER A 53 1.75 -2.12 -24.03
N THR A 54 1.05 -1.00 -24.19
CA THR A 54 1.64 0.33 -24.00
C THR A 54 2.13 0.53 -22.58
N TYR A 55 1.33 0.12 -21.57
CA TYR A 55 1.70 0.21 -20.17
C TYR A 55 3.00 -0.53 -19.85
N PHE A 56 3.15 -1.79 -20.30
CA PHE A 56 4.37 -2.56 -20.07
C PHE A 56 5.57 -2.05 -20.88
N LYS A 57 5.35 -1.42 -22.04
CA LYS A 57 6.39 -0.75 -22.84
C LYS A 57 6.89 0.54 -22.18
N ASP A 58 6.02 1.25 -21.46
CA ASP A 58 6.38 2.49 -20.75
C ASP A 58 7.12 2.25 -19.43
N LEU A 59 7.28 0.99 -19.01
CA LEU A 59 8.06 0.67 -17.81
C LEU A 59 9.54 0.93 -18.01
N ILE A 60 10.17 1.48 -16.97
CA ILE A 60 11.58 1.88 -16.95
C ILE A 60 12.39 1.01 -16.00
N GLY A 61 13.72 1.00 -16.19
CA GLY A 61 14.64 0.29 -15.29
C GLY A 61 14.44 -1.23 -15.27
N LEU A 62 13.92 -1.81 -16.35
CA LEU A 62 13.70 -3.25 -16.47
C LEU A 62 14.93 -3.97 -17.00
N THR A 63 15.35 -5.03 -16.30
CA THR A 63 16.31 -6.01 -16.81
C THR A 63 15.69 -6.90 -17.89
N SER A 64 16.52 -7.59 -18.67
CA SER A 64 16.06 -8.54 -19.71
C SER A 64 15.11 -9.60 -19.14
N GLU A 65 15.40 -10.11 -17.94
CA GLU A 65 14.53 -11.08 -17.26
C GLU A 65 13.19 -10.49 -16.85
N GLN A 66 13.17 -9.24 -16.36
CA GLN A 66 11.93 -8.58 -15.99
C GLN A 66 11.06 -8.24 -17.21
N ARG A 67 11.67 -7.93 -18.36
CA ARG A 67 10.96 -7.77 -19.63
C ARG A 67 10.29 -9.07 -20.07
N ASN A 68 11.00 -10.21 -19.97
CA ASN A 68 10.40 -11.53 -20.25
C ASN A 68 9.21 -11.83 -19.32
N LYS A 69 9.29 -11.43 -18.04
CA LYS A 69 8.14 -11.53 -17.11
C LYS A 69 6.98 -10.65 -17.56
N CYS A 70 7.24 -9.42 -18.02
CA CYS A 70 6.20 -8.54 -18.55
C CYS A 70 5.50 -9.18 -19.75
N ASP A 71 6.24 -9.77 -20.69
CA ASP A 71 5.67 -10.49 -21.84
C ASP A 71 4.79 -11.66 -21.40
N MET A 72 5.22 -12.40 -20.37
CA MET A 72 4.42 -13.46 -19.78
C MET A 72 3.13 -12.92 -19.14
N PHE A 73 3.19 -11.80 -18.41
CA PHE A 73 1.99 -11.19 -17.79
C PHE A 73 1.02 -10.64 -18.84
N MET A 74 1.54 -10.06 -19.92
CA MET A 74 0.73 -9.60 -21.06
C MET A 74 -0.01 -10.76 -21.72
N ARG A 75 0.68 -11.87 -22.03
CA ARG A 75 0.07 -13.04 -22.67
C ARG A 75 -1.01 -13.69 -21.80
N ASN A 76 -0.77 -13.75 -20.50
CA ASN A 76 -1.70 -14.37 -19.54
C ASN A 76 -2.79 -13.41 -19.01
N LYS A 77 -2.77 -12.13 -19.41
CA LYS A 77 -3.70 -11.09 -18.94
C LYS A 77 -3.76 -10.97 -17.41
N PHE A 78 -2.62 -11.16 -16.75
CA PHE A 78 -2.56 -11.07 -15.30
C PHE A 78 -2.46 -9.62 -14.83
N ARG A 79 -3.30 -9.25 -13.87
CA ARG A 79 -3.15 -8.01 -13.13
C ARG A 79 -1.97 -8.15 -12.18
N VAL A 80 -0.94 -7.34 -12.38
CA VAL A 80 0.28 -7.38 -11.54
C VAL A 80 0.48 -6.06 -10.81
N LEU A 81 1.10 -6.15 -9.64
CA LEU A 81 1.47 -5.01 -8.82
C LEU A 81 2.92 -4.63 -9.08
N LEU A 82 3.13 -3.38 -9.50
CA LEU A 82 4.44 -2.82 -9.84
C LEU A 82 4.81 -1.70 -8.86
N CYS A 83 6.09 -1.60 -8.51
CA CYS A 83 6.58 -0.49 -7.71
C CYS A 83 6.78 0.77 -8.57
N SER A 84 6.74 1.93 -7.91
CA SER A 84 6.97 3.22 -8.57
C SER A 84 8.34 3.37 -9.23
N ASN A 85 9.32 2.53 -8.89
CA ASN A 85 10.65 2.54 -9.53
C ASN A 85 10.60 2.11 -11.00
N HIS A 86 9.61 1.29 -11.36
CA HIS A 86 9.43 0.81 -12.73
C HIS A 86 8.44 1.64 -13.54
N ILE A 87 7.74 2.57 -12.91
CA ILE A 87 6.70 3.36 -13.57
C ILE A 87 7.30 4.69 -14.02
N LYS A 88 7.27 4.95 -15.33
CA LYS A 88 7.63 6.26 -15.88
C LYS A 88 6.63 7.29 -15.37
N ARG A 89 7.07 8.25 -14.56
CA ARG A 89 6.20 9.36 -14.16
C ARG A 89 5.88 10.19 -15.40
N PRO A 90 4.61 10.58 -15.63
CA PRO A 90 4.34 11.68 -16.54
C PRO A 90 5.04 12.92 -15.98
N VAL A 91 5.85 13.57 -16.83
CA VAL A 91 6.50 14.86 -16.56
C VAL A 91 5.48 15.96 -16.79
#